data_AF-A0A938ASZ7-F1
#
_entry.id   AF-A0A938ASZ7-F1
#
_cell.length_a   1.000
_cell.length_b   1.000
_cell.length_c   1.000
_cell.angle_alpha   90.00
_cell.angle_beta   90.00
_cell.angle_gamma   90.00
#
_symmetry.space_group_name_H-M   'P 1'
#
loop_
_entity.id
_entity.type
_entity.pdbx_description
1 polymer ?
#
loop_
_entity_poly.entity_id
_entity_poly.type
_entity_poly.pdbx_seq_one_letter_code
_entity_poly.pdbx_strand_id
1 'polypeptide(L)'
;MDWGEFLSFRKFVTPAVIQIVFWLLILANLVWSIIIMTNGGWSILIGFIAIFLGALMIRVYCELIILLFRIYDSLRGIEGKDKGSMM
;
A
#
# COMPACT_ATOMS: atom_id res chain seq x y z
N MET A 1 -26.10 -4.71 -1.77
CA MET A 1 -24.66 -4.61 -1.44
C MET A 1 -24.53 -5.06 0.00
N ASP A 2 -24.28 -6.35 0.21
CA ASP A 2 -24.18 -6.95 1.53
C ASP A 2 -22.79 -6.68 2.11
N TRP A 3 -22.73 -5.72 3.03
CA TRP A 3 -21.54 -5.30 3.77
C TRP A 3 -20.94 -6.43 4.65
N GLY A 4 -21.67 -7.52 4.85
CA GLY A 4 -21.23 -8.69 5.62
C GLY A 4 -20.19 -9.57 4.91
N GLU A 5 -20.16 -9.60 3.57
CA GLU A 5 -19.17 -10.41 2.85
C GLU A 5 -17.78 -9.77 2.80
N PHE A 6 -17.69 -8.44 2.94
CA PHE A 6 -16.40 -7.72 3.09
C PHE A 6 -15.67 -8.06 4.40
N LEU A 7 -16.42 -8.51 5.42
CA LEU A 7 -15.89 -8.95 6.72
C LEU A 7 -15.64 -10.47 6.78
N SER A 8 -16.03 -11.22 5.75
CA SER A 8 -15.61 -12.61 5.59
C SER A 8 -14.12 -12.61 5.23
N PHE A 9 -13.27 -12.79 6.26
CA PHE A 9 -11.81 -12.98 6.25
C PHE A 9 -11.31 -14.15 5.36
N ARG A 10 -12.12 -14.65 4.43
CA ARG A 10 -11.86 -15.78 3.55
C ARG A 10 -11.06 -15.39 2.29
N LYS A 11 -11.08 -14.12 1.91
CA LYS A 11 -10.19 -13.55 0.87
C LYS A 11 -9.35 -12.44 1.48
N PHE A 12 -8.07 -12.38 1.13
CA PHE A 12 -7.20 -11.25 1.49
C PHE A 12 -7.77 -9.96 0.88
N VAL A 13 -8.58 -9.24 1.66
CA VAL A 13 -9.07 -7.88 1.35
C VAL A 13 -7.92 -6.87 1.47
N THR A 14 -6.87 -7.21 2.22
CA THR A 14 -5.70 -6.37 2.49
C THR A 14 -5.03 -5.78 1.25
N PRO A 15 -4.70 -6.53 0.18
CA PRO A 15 -4.12 -5.94 -1.03
C PRO A 15 -5.01 -4.89 -1.69
N ALA A 16 -6.34 -5.06 -1.68
CA ALA A 16 -7.27 -4.07 -2.22
C ALA A 16 -7.36 -2.82 -1.32
N VAL A 17 -7.36 -2.99 0.00
CA VAL A 17 -7.37 -1.88 0.96
C VAL A 17 -6.10 -1.04 0.84
N ILE A 18 -4.93 -1.67 0.69
CA ILE A 18 -3.66 -0.94 0.53
C ILE A 18 -3.65 -0.08 -0.73
N GLN A 19 -4.31 -0.50 -1.82
CA GLN A 19 -4.45 0.34 -3.01
C GLN A 19 -5.21 1.63 -2.71
N ILE A 20 -6.29 1.58 -1.92
CA ILE A 20 -7.05 2.77 -1.50
C ILE A 20 -6.19 3.67 -0.60
N VAL A 21 -5.49 3.06 0.36
CA VAL A 21 -4.59 3.76 1.28
C VAL A 21 -3.44 4.43 0.53
N PHE A 22 -2.90 3.82 -0.52
CA PHE A 22 -1.85 4.38 -1.36
C PHE A 22 -2.26 5.72 -1.99
N TRP A 23 -3.46 5.79 -2.56
CA TRP A 23 -3.98 7.04 -3.13
C TRP A 23 -4.18 8.12 -2.06
N LEU A 24 -4.67 7.74 -0.87
CA LEU A 24 -4.79 8.64 0.28
C LEU A 24 -3.42 9.17 0.74
N LEU A 25 -2.41 8.30 0.83
CA LEU A 25 -1.05 8.67 1.22
C LEU A 25 -0.39 9.60 0.20
N ILE A 26 -0.59 9.39 -1.10
CA ILE A 26 -0.10 10.31 -2.14
C ILE A 26 -0.76 11.68 -2.01
N LEU A 27 -2.08 11.73 -1.82
CA LEU A 27 -2.79 12.99 -1.61
C LEU A 27 -2.31 13.70 -0.34
N ALA A 28 -2.13 12.96 0.76
CA ALA A 28 -1.61 13.50 2.01
C ALA A 28 -0.18 14.04 1.82
N ASN A 29 0.70 13.31 1.12
CA ASN A 29 2.06 13.75 0.83
C ASN A 29 2.07 15.05 0.02
N LEU A 30 1.21 15.15 -1.00
CA LEU A 30 1.09 16.36 -1.81
C LEU A 30 0.68 17.58 -0.95
N VAL A 31 -0.35 17.42 -0.11
CA VAL A 31 -0.81 18.48 0.81
C VAL A 31 0.29 18.85 1.81
N TRP A 32 0.96 17.86 2.39
CA TRP A 32 2.02 18.07 3.37
C TRP A 32 3.21 18.84 2.78
N SER A 33 3.63 18.47 1.57
CA SER A 33 4.70 19.17 0.87
C SER A 33 4.33 20.62 0.56
N ILE A 34 3.08 20.90 0.17
CA ILE A 34 2.61 22.28 -0.07
C ILE A 34 2.66 23.10 1.23
N ILE A 35 2.25 22.53 2.37
CA ILE A 35 2.35 23.19 3.68
C ILE A 35 3.81 23.49 4.05
N ILE A 36 4.75 22.59 3.73
CA ILE A 36 6.18 22.86 3.96
C ILE A 36 6.63 24.07 3.12
N MET A 37 6.18 24.19 1.87
CA MET A 37 6.54 25.28 0.97
C MET A 37 6.00 26.64 1.44
N THR A 38 4.86 26.68 2.16
CA THR A 38 4.31 27.95 2.66
C THR A 38 5.19 28.62 3.73
N ASN A 39 6.15 27.90 4.32
CA ASN A 39 7.10 28.47 5.27
C ASN A 39 8.17 29.37 4.62
N GLY A 40 8.29 29.35 3.29
CA GLY A 40 9.20 30.22 2.54
C GLY A 40 10.69 29.86 2.65
N GLY A 41 11.54 30.60 1.93
CA GLY A 41 12.99 30.42 1.95
C GLY A 41 13.44 29.05 1.43
N TRP A 42 14.37 28.41 2.16
CA TRP A 42 14.88 27.07 1.83
C TRP A 42 13.79 25.99 1.86
N SER A 43 12.71 26.20 2.63
CA SER A 43 11.61 25.23 2.77
C SER A 43 10.89 24.95 1.44
N ILE A 44 10.94 25.88 0.47
CA ILE A 44 10.34 25.70 -0.85
C ILE A 44 11.06 24.60 -1.64
N LEU A 45 12.40 24.60 -1.62
CA LEU A 45 13.20 23.58 -2.30
C LEU A 45 13.02 22.21 -1.63
N ILE A 46 12.98 22.19 -0.29
CA ILE A 46 12.75 20.98 0.51
C ILE A 46 11.38 20.39 0.19
N GLY A 47 10.33 21.23 0.12
CA GLY A 47 8.99 20.80 -0.27
C GLY A 47 8.95 20.18 -1.67
N PHE A 48 9.66 20.76 -2.64
CA PHE A 48 9.74 20.21 -4.01
C PHE A 48 10.39 18.83 -4.02
N ILE A 49 11.52 18.67 -3.33
CA ILE A 49 12.21 17.39 -3.22
C ILE A 49 11.33 16.37 -2.49
N ALA A 50 10.63 16.79 -1.43
CA ALA A 50 9.73 15.94 -0.65
C ALA A 50 8.53 15.40 -1.45
N ILE A 51 8.02 16.14 -2.45
CA ILE A 51 6.96 15.63 -3.33
C ILE A 51 7.45 14.39 -4.09
N PHE A 52 8.62 14.48 -4.73
CA PHE A 52 9.16 13.40 -5.54
C PHE A 52 9.68 12.25 -4.67
N LEU A 53 10.51 12.56 -3.67
CA LEU A 53 11.09 11.54 -2.79
C LEU A 53 10.01 10.87 -1.94
N GLY A 54 9.08 11.65 -1.38
CA GLY A 54 7.97 11.14 -0.56
C GLY A 54 7.03 10.24 -1.37
N ALA A 55 6.65 10.65 -2.58
CA ALA A 55 5.81 9.81 -3.46
C ALA A 55 6.53 8.51 -3.88
N LEU A 56 7.83 8.57 -4.16
CA LEU A 56 8.64 7.39 -4.48
C LEU A 56 8.74 6.44 -3.29
N MET A 57 8.98 6.96 -2.08
CA MET A 57 9.03 6.15 -0.87
C MET A 57 7.67 5.48 -0.61
N ILE A 58 6.56 6.22 -0.69
CA ILE A 58 5.20 5.67 -0.51
C ILE A 58 4.92 4.53 -1.51
N ARG A 59 5.31 4.68 -2.78
CA ARG A 59 5.22 3.62 -3.81
C ARG A 59 5.97 2.37 -3.37
N VAL A 60 7.24 2.50 -3.02
CA VAL A 60 8.11 1.36 -2.67
C VAL A 60 7.58 0.65 -1.43
N TYR A 61 7.20 1.38 -0.38
CA TYR A 61 6.64 0.78 0.83
C TYR A 61 5.33 0.02 0.56
N CYS A 62 4.39 0.62 -0.18
CA CYS A 62 3.12 -0.04 -0.50
C CYS A 62 3.34 -1.30 -1.37
N GLU A 63 4.25 -1.25 -2.34
CA GLU A 63 4.59 -2.38 -3.19
C GLU A 63 5.20 -3.54 -2.39
N LEU A 64 6.13 -3.24 -1.47
CA LEU A 64 6.70 -4.25 -0.56
C LEU A 64 5.63 -4.94 0.28
N ILE A 65 4.66 -4.20 0.84
CA ILE A 65 3.61 -4.80 1.67
C ILE A 65 2.70 -5.70 0.82
N ILE A 66 2.26 -5.24 -0.36
CA ILE A 66 1.43 -6.06 -1.26
C ILE A 66 2.19 -7.32 -1.72
N LEU A 67 3.49 -7.18 -2.01
CA LEU A 67 4.34 -8.28 -2.42
C LEU A 67 4.46 -9.34 -1.31
N LEU A 68 4.57 -8.94 -0.05
CA LEU A 68 4.56 -9.88 1.09
C LEU A 68 3.24 -10.66 1.17
N PHE A 69 2.09 -9.99 1.00
CA PHE A 69 0.79 -10.68 0.94
C PHE A 69 0.69 -11.66 -0.24
N ARG A 70 1.24 -11.28 -1.40
CA ARG A 70 1.27 -12.15 -2.58
C ARG A 70 2.15 -13.38 -2.37
N ILE A 71 3.28 -13.24 -1.68
CA ILE A 71 4.13 -14.38 -1.31
C ILE A 71 3.37 -15.32 -0.36
N TYR A 72 2.66 -14.77 0.63
CA TYR A 72 1.87 -15.55 1.57
C TYR A 72 0.77 -16.38 0.87
N ASP A 73 0.04 -15.78 -0.07
CA ASP A 73 -0.95 -16.52 -0.88
C ASP A 73 -0.30 -17.62 -1.73
N SER A 74 0.89 -17.34 -2.29
CA SER A 74 1.63 -18.32 -3.09
C SER A 74 2.07 -19.53 -2.24
N LEU A 75 2.49 -19.30 -0.99
CA LEU A 75 2.84 -20.35 -0.03
C LEU A 75 1.63 -21.21 0.36
N ARG A 76 0.47 -20.60 0.67
CA ARG A 76 -0.78 -21.36 0.92
C ARG A 76 -1.21 -22.19 -0.27
N GLY A 77 -0.97 -21.71 -1.49
CA GLY A 77 -1.25 -22.44 -2.72
C GLY A 77 -0.43 -23.74 -2.85
N ILE A 78 0.79 -23.77 -2.32
CA ILE A 78 1.66 -24.96 -2.34
C ILE A 78 1.21 -25.97 -1.27
N GLU A 79 0.87 -25.52 -0.06
CA GLU A 79 0.37 -26.41 1.02
C GLU A 79 -0.90 -27.18 0.59
N GLY A 80 -1.78 -26.53 -0.18
CA GLY A 80 -2.99 -27.18 -0.68
C GLY A 80 -2.76 -28.28 -1.72
N LYS A 81 -1.66 -28.23 -2.47
CA LYS A 81 -1.33 -29.23 -3.51
C LYS A 81 -0.67 -30.49 -2.94
N ASP A 82 0.06 -30.36 -1.83
CA ASP A 82 0.71 -31.49 -1.14
C ASP A 82 -0.33 -32.44 -0.51
N LYS A 83 -1.39 -31.90 0.11
CA LYS A 83 -2.47 -32.71 0.72
C LYS A 83 -3.34 -33.46 -0.31
N GLY A 84 -3.35 -33.03 -1.57
CA GLY A 84 -4.07 -33.71 -2.66
C GLY A 84 -3.30 -34.86 -3.31
N SER A 85 -2.01 -35.02 -3.03
CA SER A 85 -1.19 -36.14 -3.53
C SER A 85 -1.12 -37.32 -2.54
N MET A 86 -1.63 -37.13 -1.32
CA MET A 86 -1.66 -38.16 -0.27
C MET A 86 -3.08 -38.76 -0.04
N MET A 87 -4.06 -38.41 -0.89
CA MET A 87 -5.41 -39.01 -0.92
C MET A 87 -5.63 -39.77 -2.23
#